data_AF-A0A8H6W5K6-F1
#
_entry.id   AF-A0A8H6W5K6-F1
#
_cell.length_a   1.000
_cell.length_b   1.000
_cell.length_c   1.000
_cell.angle_alpha   90.00
_cell.angle_beta   90.00
_cell.angle_gamma   90.00
#
_symmetry.space_group_name_H-M   'P 1'
#
loop_
_entity.id
_entity.type
_entity.pdbx_description
1 polymer ?
#
loop_
_entity_poly.entity_id
_entity_poly.type
_entity_poly.pdbx_seq_one_letter_code
_entity_poly.pdbx_strand_id
1 'polypeptide(L)'
;MTRLATNPFVSVSLNFLKRATERAFWIRNKPDRVAFPSASADSLAIHLERNNTQTNRKMADIPALRRQLKIKAGATSRLKKEHDMYLKEADDLKIKKDKLVADGADEWDVKNASFLQQTRMLEESQKMITDTEGRLAKAYDDLRDAVVAAKKEPELATDEEYLKAEGVLEEAAL
;
A
#
# COMPACT_ATOMS: atom_id res chain seq x y z
N MET A 1 -11.63 57.35 -6.74
CA MET A 1 -12.99 56.77 -6.75
C MET A 1 -12.85 55.26 -6.63
N THR A 2 -13.25 54.75 -5.47
CA THR A 2 -13.14 53.37 -4.95
C THR A 2 -14.21 52.45 -5.55
N ARG A 3 -13.85 51.20 -5.87
CA ARG A 3 -14.69 49.97 -5.85
C ARG A 3 -13.75 48.77 -5.77
N LEU A 4 -13.41 48.30 -4.57
CA LEU A 4 -14.08 47.24 -3.79
C LEU A 4 -14.14 45.89 -4.53
N ALA A 5 -13.30 44.98 -4.02
CA ALA A 5 -13.25 43.56 -4.30
C ALA A 5 -14.53 42.84 -3.86
N THR A 6 -14.89 41.77 -4.57
CA THR A 6 -15.91 40.81 -4.11
C THR A 6 -15.38 39.38 -4.27
N ASN A 7 -15.12 38.76 -3.12
CA ASN A 7 -14.88 37.33 -2.90
C ASN A 7 -16.07 36.47 -3.37
N PRO A 8 -15.83 35.27 -3.92
CA PRO A 8 -16.82 34.21 -3.99
C PRO A 8 -16.55 33.20 -2.87
N PHE A 9 -17.09 33.47 -1.68
CA PHE A 9 -17.31 32.42 -0.69
C PHE A 9 -18.75 32.60 -0.18
N VAL A 10 -19.38 31.49 0.20
CA VAL A 10 -20.76 31.34 0.69
C VAL A 10 -21.81 31.01 -0.38
N SER A 11 -21.87 29.72 -0.72
CA SER A 11 -23.14 29.05 -0.99
C SER A 11 -23.13 27.73 -0.21
N VAL A 12 -23.75 27.74 0.98
CA VAL A 12 -24.14 26.52 1.69
C VAL A 12 -25.64 26.57 1.87
N SER A 13 -26.30 25.61 1.24
CA SER A 13 -27.73 25.49 1.08
C SER A 13 -28.52 25.55 2.37
N LEU A 14 -29.56 26.36 2.28
CA LEU A 14 -30.72 26.53 3.13
C LEU A 14 -31.56 25.23 3.24
N ASN A 15 -31.03 24.16 3.84
CA ASN A 15 -31.76 22.90 4.05
C ASN A 15 -31.80 22.43 5.52
N PHE A 16 -31.65 23.36 6.47
CA PHE A 16 -31.67 23.02 7.90
C PHE A 16 -32.97 23.43 8.63
N LEU A 17 -33.86 24.19 7.99
CA LEU A 17 -35.00 24.84 8.69
C LEU A 17 -36.40 24.41 8.22
N LYS A 18 -36.55 23.20 7.68
CA LYS A 18 -37.88 22.60 7.37
C LYS A 18 -38.16 21.27 8.06
N ARG A 19 -37.37 20.90 9.08
CA ARG A 19 -37.50 19.61 9.78
C ARG A 19 -37.90 19.73 11.27
N ALA A 20 -38.32 20.91 11.71
CA ALA A 20 -38.64 21.18 13.12
C ALA A 20 -40.15 21.21 13.43
N THR A 21 -41.04 21.27 12.44
CA THR A 21 -42.47 21.54 12.67
C THR A 21 -43.37 20.30 12.67
N GLU A 22 -42.90 19.13 12.24
CA GLU A 22 -43.73 17.91 12.18
C GLU A 22 -43.71 17.07 13.47
N ARG A 23 -42.81 17.36 14.42
CA ARG A 23 -42.72 16.62 15.70
C ARG A 23 -43.74 17.05 16.77
N ALA A 24 -44.36 18.21 16.63
CA ALA A 24 -45.23 18.77 17.67
C ALA A 24 -46.67 18.21 17.65
N PHE A 25 -47.14 17.69 16.52
CA PHE A 25 -48.52 17.20 16.38
C PHE A 25 -48.71 15.80 17.02
N TRP A 26 -47.67 14.96 17.00
CA TRP A 26 -47.72 13.58 17.50
C TRP A 26 -47.68 13.44 19.04
N ILE A 27 -47.55 14.54 19.79
CA ILE A 27 -47.47 14.51 21.26
C ILE A 27 -48.85 14.61 21.92
N ARG A 28 -49.87 15.17 21.22
CA ARG A 28 -51.17 15.48 21.84
C ARG A 28 -52.20 14.33 21.78
N ASN A 29 -51.98 13.29 20.98
CA ASN A 29 -52.95 12.19 20.83
C ASN A 29 -52.24 10.83 20.78
N LYS A 30 -51.95 10.23 21.95
CA LYS A 30 -51.49 8.84 22.05
C LYS A 30 -52.71 7.94 22.35
N PRO A 31 -53.12 7.04 21.45
CA PRO A 31 -53.97 5.92 21.84
C PRO A 31 -53.18 5.00 22.79
N ASP A 32 -53.92 4.31 23.65
CA ASP A 32 -53.46 3.59 24.83
C ASP A 32 -52.19 2.76 24.64
N ARG A 33 -51.35 2.77 25.69
CA ARG A 33 -50.12 2.00 25.81
C ARG A 33 -50.38 0.52 25.55
N VAL A 34 -50.08 0.06 24.33
CA VAL A 34 -49.71 -1.33 24.12
C VAL A 34 -48.40 -1.59 24.88
N ALA A 35 -48.37 -2.67 25.64
CA ALA A 35 -47.29 -3.07 26.51
C ALA A 35 -45.93 -3.03 25.80
N PHE A 36 -44.93 -2.37 26.40
CA PHE A 36 -43.53 -2.52 26.00
C PHE A 36 -43.11 -3.98 26.27
N PRO A 37 -42.67 -4.74 25.26
CA PRO A 37 -42.11 -6.07 25.50
C PRO A 37 -40.82 -5.94 26.31
N SER A 38 -40.68 -6.81 27.31
CA SER A 38 -39.58 -6.84 28.27
C SER A 38 -38.20 -6.88 27.59
N ALA A 39 -37.36 -5.90 27.90
CA ALA A 39 -36.07 -5.59 27.27
C ALA A 39 -34.94 -6.65 27.45
N SER A 40 -35.24 -7.88 27.87
CA SER A 40 -34.22 -8.91 28.16
C SER A 40 -33.89 -9.82 26.98
N ALA A 41 -34.85 -10.12 26.10
CA ALA A 41 -34.64 -11.06 24.97
C ALA A 41 -34.01 -10.38 23.74
N ASP A 42 -34.47 -9.18 23.38
CA ASP A 42 -33.98 -8.45 22.19
C ASP A 42 -32.52 -8.01 22.34
N SER A 43 -32.10 -7.66 23.55
CA SER A 43 -30.71 -7.31 23.85
C SER A 43 -29.77 -8.49 23.60
N LEU A 44 -30.16 -9.71 23.97
CA LEU A 44 -29.36 -10.91 23.76
C LEU A 44 -29.27 -11.29 22.28
N ALA A 45 -30.37 -11.18 21.54
CA ALA A 45 -30.40 -11.45 20.10
C ALA A 45 -29.47 -10.49 19.33
N ILE A 46 -29.51 -9.19 19.65
CA ILE A 46 -28.64 -8.20 19.00
C ILE A 46 -27.15 -8.44 19.34
N HIS A 47 -26.82 -8.84 20.57
CA HIS A 47 -25.43 -9.20 20.91
C HIS A 47 -24.99 -10.47 20.18
N LEU A 48 -25.88 -11.47 20.04
CA LEU A 48 -25.59 -12.70 19.33
C LEU A 48 -25.33 -12.44 17.83
N GLU A 49 -26.16 -11.62 17.19
CA GLU A 49 -25.99 -11.22 15.79
C GLU A 49 -24.72 -10.37 15.57
N ARG A 50 -24.41 -9.45 16.49
CA ARG A 50 -23.14 -8.69 16.44
C ARG A 50 -21.92 -9.60 16.56
N ASN A 51 -21.96 -10.61 17.44
CA ASN A 51 -20.86 -11.55 17.59
C ASN A 51 -20.71 -12.44 16.35
N ASN A 52 -21.82 -12.93 15.80
CA ASN A 52 -21.81 -13.77 14.60
C ASN A 52 -21.38 -13.01 13.33
N THR A 53 -21.72 -11.72 13.23
CA THR A 53 -21.26 -10.87 12.12
C THR A 53 -19.77 -10.50 12.25
N GLN A 54 -19.25 -10.34 13.47
CA GLN A 54 -17.82 -10.13 13.71
C GLN A 54 -16.99 -11.38 13.41
N THR A 55 -17.43 -12.56 13.85
CA THR A 55 -16.73 -13.82 13.55
C THR A 55 -16.70 -14.12 12.06
N ASN A 56 -17.81 -13.86 11.35
CA ASN A 56 -17.87 -14.07 9.90
C ASN A 56 -16.96 -13.09 9.12
N ARG A 57 -16.81 -11.83 9.58
CA ARG A 57 -15.79 -10.92 9.03
C ARG A 57 -14.37 -11.45 9.23
N LYS A 58 -14.02 -11.84 10.46
CA LYS A 58 -12.69 -12.38 10.77
C LYS A 58 -12.36 -13.60 9.90
N MET A 59 -13.31 -14.52 9.71
CA MET A 59 -13.13 -15.69 8.85
C MET A 59 -12.94 -15.35 7.36
N ALA A 60 -13.54 -14.25 6.87
CA ALA A 60 -13.36 -13.81 5.47
C ALA A 60 -12.02 -13.08 5.27
N ASP A 61 -11.51 -12.41 6.30
CA ASP A 61 -10.29 -11.59 6.24
C ASP A 61 -9.00 -12.44 6.21
N ILE A 62 -8.97 -13.58 6.91
CA ILE A 62 -7.82 -14.50 6.96
C ILE A 62 -7.40 -15.03 5.57
N PRO A 63 -8.29 -15.64 4.75
CA PRO A 63 -7.92 -16.11 3.42
C PRO A 63 -7.60 -14.97 2.45
N ALA A 64 -8.14 -13.77 2.69
CA ALA A 64 -7.78 -12.58 1.91
C ALA A 64 -6.35 -12.12 2.23
N LEU A 65 -5.99 -12.04 3.52
CA LEU A 65 -4.64 -11.72 3.98
C LEU A 65 -3.62 -12.73 3.47
N ARG A 66 -3.93 -14.02 3.54
CA ARG A 66 -3.09 -15.11 3.04
C ARG A 66 -2.76 -14.96 1.54
N ARG A 67 -3.77 -14.63 0.72
CA ARG A 67 -3.56 -14.32 -0.71
C ARG A 67 -2.73 -13.05 -0.91
N GLN A 68 -2.96 -12.01 -0.11
CA GLN A 68 -2.21 -10.76 -0.20
C GLN A 68 -0.72 -10.98 0.14
N LEU A 69 -0.40 -11.75 1.18
CA LEU A 69 0.97 -12.12 1.52
C LEU A 69 1.67 -12.79 0.34
N LYS A 70 1.03 -13.79 -0.28
CA LYS A 70 1.59 -14.49 -1.44
C LYS A 70 1.84 -13.55 -2.63
N ILE A 71 0.90 -12.66 -2.93
CA ILE A 71 1.01 -11.71 -4.04
C ILE A 71 2.16 -10.72 -3.76
N LYS A 72 2.17 -10.11 -2.58
CA LYS A 72 3.17 -9.10 -2.19
C LYS A 72 4.57 -9.69 -2.05
N ALA A 73 4.70 -10.89 -1.49
CA ALA A 73 5.98 -11.62 -1.43
C ALA A 73 6.51 -11.93 -2.84
N GLY A 74 5.62 -12.38 -3.73
CA GLY A 74 5.97 -12.62 -5.13
C GLY A 74 6.37 -11.34 -5.87
N ALA A 75 5.72 -10.20 -5.61
CA ALA A 75 6.07 -8.92 -6.21
C ALA A 75 7.47 -8.47 -5.76
N THR A 76 7.73 -8.53 -4.46
CA THR A 76 9.02 -8.16 -3.84
C THR A 76 10.16 -9.02 -4.36
N SER A 77 9.97 -10.35 -4.45
CA SER A 77 11.01 -11.26 -4.96
C SER A 77 11.37 -11.00 -6.43
N ARG A 78 10.39 -10.61 -7.27
CA ARG A 78 10.66 -10.25 -8.68
C ARG A 78 11.44 -8.95 -8.78
N LEU A 79 11.00 -7.91 -8.07
CA LEU A 79 11.68 -6.61 -8.04
C LEU A 79 13.12 -6.73 -7.51
N LYS A 80 13.35 -7.58 -6.49
CA LYS A 80 14.70 -7.84 -5.99
C LYS A 80 15.61 -8.44 -7.07
N LYS A 81 15.11 -9.42 -7.84
CA LYS A 81 15.87 -10.02 -8.95
C LYS A 81 16.16 -9.02 -10.08
N GLU A 82 15.20 -8.16 -10.40
CA GLU A 82 15.38 -7.08 -11.38
C GLU A 82 16.45 -6.10 -10.91
N HIS A 83 16.39 -5.65 -9.66
CA HIS A 83 17.39 -4.77 -9.06
C HIS A 83 18.80 -5.41 -9.08
N ASP A 84 18.90 -6.68 -8.70
CA ASP A 84 20.18 -7.41 -8.68
C ASP A 84 20.77 -7.62 -10.08
N MET A 85 19.91 -7.72 -11.10
CA MET A 85 20.35 -7.77 -12.50
C MET A 85 20.99 -6.46 -12.92
N TYR A 86 20.36 -5.32 -12.62
CA TYR A 86 20.91 -4.00 -12.98
C TYR A 86 22.18 -3.65 -12.20
N LEU A 87 22.29 -4.08 -10.93
CA LEU A 87 23.54 -3.97 -10.17
C LEU A 87 24.70 -4.68 -10.87
N LYS A 88 24.50 -5.93 -11.30
CA LYS A 88 25.52 -6.71 -12.01
C LYS A 88 25.91 -6.07 -13.34
N GLU A 89 24.93 -5.57 -14.09
CA GLU A 89 25.19 -4.88 -15.36
C GLU A 89 26.03 -3.60 -15.15
N ALA A 90 25.72 -2.81 -14.11
CA ALA A 90 26.49 -1.63 -13.77
C ALA A 90 27.93 -1.97 -13.37
N ASP A 91 28.13 -3.05 -12.62
CA ASP A 91 29.47 -3.54 -12.24
C ASP A 91 30.28 -3.99 -13.48
N ASP A 92 29.67 -4.74 -14.38
CA ASP A 92 30.31 -5.19 -15.62
C ASP A 92 30.70 -4.01 -16.53
N LEU A 93 29.84 -3.00 -16.64
CA LEU A 93 30.11 -1.77 -17.38
C LEU A 93 31.25 -0.96 -16.74
N LYS A 94 31.28 -0.91 -15.41
CA LYS A 94 32.37 -0.25 -14.66
C LYS A 94 33.71 -0.94 -14.89
N ILE A 95 33.75 -2.27 -14.83
CA ILE A 95 34.96 -3.05 -15.10
C ILE A 95 35.46 -2.82 -16.54
N LYS A 96 34.56 -2.80 -17.52
CA LYS A 96 34.92 -2.51 -18.93
C LYS A 96 35.48 -1.10 -19.08
N LYS A 97 34.87 -0.11 -18.41
CA LYS A 97 35.32 1.29 -18.44
C LYS A 97 36.72 1.42 -17.85
N ASP A 98 36.96 0.79 -16.71
CA ASP A 98 38.25 0.85 -16.01
C ASP A 98 39.36 0.18 -16.84
N LYS A 99 39.05 -0.93 -17.53
CA LYS A 99 39.96 -1.57 -18.49
C LYS A 99 40.30 -0.64 -19.66
N LEU A 100 39.30 0.04 -20.23
CA LEU A 100 39.56 1.04 -21.27
C LEU A 100 40.50 2.13 -20.76
N VAL A 101 40.32 2.64 -19.55
CA VAL A 101 41.23 3.67 -19.00
C VAL A 101 42.66 3.13 -18.85
N ALA A 102 42.81 1.89 -18.35
CA ALA A 102 44.10 1.26 -18.12
C ALA A 102 44.88 0.93 -19.40
N ASP A 103 44.20 0.48 -20.46
CA ASP A 103 44.85 -0.11 -21.64
C ASP A 103 45.57 0.90 -22.55
N GLY A 104 45.61 2.21 -22.23
CA GLY A 104 46.53 3.20 -22.82
C GLY A 104 46.71 3.32 -24.35
N ALA A 105 45.90 2.64 -25.17
CA ALA A 105 46.22 2.41 -26.59
C ALA A 105 46.03 3.60 -27.54
N ASP A 106 46.86 3.59 -28.59
CA ASP A 106 47.23 4.65 -29.55
C ASP A 106 46.10 5.20 -30.47
N GLU A 107 44.89 4.66 -30.44
CA GLU A 107 43.74 5.14 -31.23
C GLU A 107 42.78 5.97 -30.37
N TRP A 108 43.14 7.24 -30.14
CA TRP A 108 42.42 8.16 -29.25
C TRP A 108 40.93 8.34 -29.62
N ASP A 109 40.60 8.47 -30.91
CA ASP A 109 39.23 8.75 -31.38
C ASP A 109 38.25 7.58 -31.14
N VAL A 110 38.67 6.35 -31.48
CA VAL A 110 37.84 5.14 -31.29
C VAL A 110 37.65 4.84 -29.80
N LYS A 111 38.71 5.06 -29.02
CA LYS A 111 38.68 4.84 -27.57
C LYS A 111 37.82 5.88 -26.85
N ASN A 112 37.87 7.15 -27.25
CA ASN A 112 36.97 8.18 -26.73
C ASN A 112 35.52 7.87 -27.06
N ALA A 113 35.21 7.44 -28.29
CA ALA A 113 33.85 7.03 -28.65
C ALA A 113 33.38 5.86 -27.78
N SER A 114 34.22 4.84 -27.56
CA SER A 114 33.90 3.69 -26.69
C SER A 114 33.76 4.07 -25.22
N PHE A 115 34.64 4.93 -24.70
CA PHE A 115 34.60 5.43 -23.33
C PHE A 115 33.35 6.26 -23.06
N LEU A 116 33.00 7.17 -23.98
CA LEU A 116 31.78 7.98 -23.90
C LEU A 116 30.53 7.09 -23.98
N GLN A 117 30.55 6.06 -24.83
CA GLN A 117 29.47 5.08 -24.91
C GLN A 117 29.29 4.34 -23.59
N GLN A 118 30.36 3.78 -23.03
CA GLN A 118 30.29 3.04 -21.76
C GLN A 118 29.87 3.93 -20.60
N THR A 119 30.31 5.19 -20.58
CA THR A 119 29.87 6.16 -19.56
C THR A 119 28.36 6.41 -19.65
N ARG A 120 27.81 6.61 -20.86
CA ARG A 120 26.36 6.78 -21.08
C ARG A 120 25.57 5.54 -20.68
N MET A 121 26.08 4.35 -21.00
CA MET A 121 25.45 3.09 -20.60
C MET A 121 25.44 2.93 -19.08
N LEU A 122 26.55 3.23 -18.41
CA LEU A 122 26.64 3.17 -16.95
C LEU A 122 25.68 4.15 -16.29
N GLU A 123 25.59 5.38 -16.79
CA GLU A 123 24.61 6.37 -16.31
C GLU A 123 23.17 5.88 -16.46
N GLU A 124 22.84 5.22 -17.58
CA GLU A 124 21.51 4.65 -17.78
C GLU A 124 21.23 3.47 -16.84
N SER A 125 22.17 2.54 -16.69
CA SER A 125 22.06 1.45 -15.71
C SER A 125 21.90 1.97 -14.30
N GLN A 126 22.60 3.07 -13.93
CA GLN A 126 22.46 3.70 -12.63
C GLN A 126 21.06 4.28 -12.40
N LYS A 127 20.45 4.90 -13.42
CA LYS A 127 19.05 5.34 -13.33
C LYS A 127 18.11 4.17 -13.11
N MET A 128 18.34 3.05 -13.79
CA MET A 128 17.53 1.84 -13.63
C MET A 128 17.66 1.25 -12.22
N ILE A 129 18.85 1.29 -11.62
CA ILE A 129 19.04 0.91 -10.21
C ILE A 129 18.18 1.80 -9.31
N THR A 130 18.23 3.12 -9.47
CA THR A 130 17.44 4.04 -8.62
C THR A 130 15.92 3.88 -8.79
N ASP A 131 15.42 3.60 -10.01
CA ASP A 131 13.99 3.33 -10.24
C ASP A 131 13.56 2.01 -9.61
N THR A 132 14.36 0.94 -9.82
CA THR A 132 14.05 -0.38 -9.25
C THR A 132 14.17 -0.40 -7.73
N GLU A 133 15.13 0.32 -7.14
CA GLU A 133 15.26 0.51 -5.70
C GLU A 133 14.02 1.22 -5.12
N GLY A 134 13.56 2.30 -5.75
CA GLY A 134 12.35 3.01 -5.32
C GLY A 134 11.08 2.17 -5.42
N ARG A 135 10.98 1.27 -6.41
CA ARG A 135 9.86 0.31 -6.53
C ARG A 135 9.97 -0.81 -5.52
N LEU A 136 11.18 -1.31 -5.28
CA LEU A 136 11.46 -2.34 -4.29
C LEU A 136 11.13 -1.85 -2.88
N ALA A 137 11.51 -0.61 -2.53
CA ALA A 137 11.18 0.00 -1.24
C ALA A 137 9.67 0.05 -0.99
N LYS A 138 8.88 0.46 -2.00
CA LYS A 138 7.41 0.46 -1.90
C LYS A 138 6.84 -0.95 -1.72
N ALA A 139 7.32 -1.91 -2.49
CA ALA A 139 6.88 -3.30 -2.38
C ALA A 139 7.27 -3.93 -1.02
N TYR A 140 8.44 -3.56 -0.50
CA TYR A 140 8.92 -3.95 0.82
C TYR A 140 8.01 -3.40 1.92
N ASP A 141 7.67 -2.11 1.88
CA ASP A 141 6.75 -1.49 2.84
C ASP A 141 5.37 -2.16 2.77
N ASP A 142 4.84 -2.39 1.56
CA ASP A 142 3.59 -3.09 1.35
C ASP A 142 3.60 -4.51 1.94
N LEU A 143 4.70 -5.25 1.76
CA LEU A 143 4.87 -6.60 2.30
C LEU A 143 4.99 -6.56 3.82
N ARG A 144 5.74 -5.60 4.37
CA ARG A 144 5.87 -5.38 5.81
C ARG A 144 4.53 -5.13 6.46
N ASP A 145 3.71 -4.25 5.90
CA ASP A 145 2.38 -3.97 6.41
C ASP A 145 1.49 -5.23 6.42
N ALA A 146 1.59 -6.05 5.36
CA ALA A 146 0.86 -7.32 5.29
C ALA A 146 1.35 -8.33 6.35
N VAL A 147 2.67 -8.42 6.58
CA VAL A 147 3.26 -9.29 7.63
C VAL A 147 2.85 -8.81 9.02
N VAL A 148 2.85 -7.51 9.28
CA VAL A 148 2.39 -6.94 10.57
C VAL A 148 0.90 -7.20 10.80
N ALA A 149 0.08 -7.12 9.75
CA ALA A 149 -1.33 -7.50 9.84
C ALA A 149 -1.49 -9.00 10.15
N ALA A 150 -0.71 -9.86 9.48
CA ALA A 150 -0.74 -11.30 9.71
C ALA A 150 -0.26 -11.71 11.11
N LYS A 151 0.73 -11.01 11.69
CA LYS A 151 1.21 -11.24 13.07
C LYS A 151 0.12 -11.07 14.14
N LYS A 152 -0.94 -10.31 13.86
CA LYS A 152 -2.06 -10.11 14.78
C LYS A 152 -3.01 -11.31 14.82
N GLU A 153 -2.98 -12.16 13.79
CA GLU A 153 -3.85 -13.31 13.66
C GLU A 153 -3.05 -14.61 13.96
N PRO A 154 -3.32 -15.29 15.08
CA PRO A 154 -2.52 -16.45 15.51
C PRO A 154 -2.65 -17.66 14.56
N GLU A 155 -3.71 -17.73 13.76
CA GLU A 155 -3.92 -18.82 12.78
C GLU A 155 -2.96 -18.74 11.58
N LEU A 156 -2.44 -17.55 11.25
CA LEU A 156 -1.52 -17.35 10.14
C LEU A 156 -0.05 -17.49 10.55
N ALA A 157 0.25 -17.52 11.85
CA ALA A 157 1.62 -17.54 12.37
C ALA A 157 2.40 -18.82 11.99
N THR A 158 1.71 -19.93 11.76
CA THR A 158 2.29 -21.21 11.37
C THR A 158 2.14 -21.52 9.88
N ASP A 159 1.53 -20.63 9.09
CA ASP A 159 1.33 -20.87 7.67
C ASP A 159 2.62 -20.73 6.88
N GLU A 160 2.82 -21.62 5.90
CA GLU A 160 3.98 -21.56 5.00
C GLU A 160 4.09 -20.24 4.24
N GLU A 161 2.95 -19.63 3.90
CA GLU A 161 2.92 -18.37 3.14
C GLU A 161 3.39 -17.19 3.98
N TYR A 162 3.14 -17.22 5.29
CA TYR A 162 3.67 -16.24 6.22
C TYR A 162 5.18 -16.39 6.38
N LEU A 163 5.68 -17.61 6.59
CA LEU A 163 7.12 -17.89 6.69
C LEU A 163 7.88 -17.51 5.41
N LYS A 164 7.32 -17.82 4.24
CA LYS A 164 7.89 -17.41 2.94
C LYS A 164 7.90 -15.89 2.80
N ALA A 165 6.83 -15.21 3.21
CA ALA A 165 6.78 -13.75 3.18
C ALA A 165 7.83 -13.12 4.11
N GLU A 166 8.03 -13.68 5.31
CA GLU A 166 9.06 -13.23 6.26
C GLU A 166 10.48 -13.43 5.69
N GLY A 167 10.77 -14.61 5.12
CA GLY A 167 12.06 -14.86 4.46
C GLY A 167 12.33 -13.91 3.29
N VAL A 168 11.34 -13.63 2.44
CA VAL A 168 11.49 -12.65 1.36
C VAL A 168 11.71 -11.23 1.91
N LEU A 169 11.14 -10.91 3.06
CA LEU A 169 11.32 -9.62 3.72
C LEU A 169 12.75 -9.46 4.26
N GLU A 170 13.34 -10.52 4.80
CA GLU A 170 14.75 -10.54 5.19
C GLU A 170 15.68 -10.45 3.98
N GLU A 171 15.40 -11.20 2.91
CA GLU A 171 16.20 -11.16 1.66
C GLU A 171 16.11 -9.82 0.91
N ALA A 172 14.98 -9.13 1.03
CA ALA A 172 14.75 -7.83 0.40
C ALA A 172 15.23 -6.64 1.24
N ALA A 173 15.64 -6.88 2.50
CA ALA A 173 16.30 -5.87 3.31
C ALA A 173 17.70 -5.60 2.73
N LEU A 174 17.83 -4.47 2.04
CA LEU A 174 19.09 -3.95 1.50
C LEU A 174 20.02 -3.47 2.63
#